data_AF-A0A1F4PDD8-F1
#
_entry.id   AF-A0A1F4PDD8-F1
#
_cell.length_a   1.000
_cell.length_b   1.000
_cell.length_c   1.000
_cell.angle_alpha   90.00
_cell.angle_beta   90.00
_cell.angle_gamma   90.00
#
_symmetry.space_group_name_H-M   'P 1'
#
loop_
_entity.id
_entity.type
_entity.pdbx_description
1 polymer ?
#
loop_
_entity_poly.entity_id
_entity_poly.type
_entity_poly.pdbx_seq_one_letter_code
_entity_poly.pdbx_strand_id
1 'polypeptide(L)'
;MHGIFAFDVGVVESELGDQFFVIECNPRINAATYPATVAKKLQVGQWKSVTLKTSFRSYADFNMKDIEFNPVTAWGVVVINWGSIEHGNIMFMLIGTLEQQDFLFNEMSSRLNVGLESEKEPILLSPTQIAQITGGEWKNCDADSLTLTGINHYLPYVVAGDLFFDLRKPEEIEQDGSGLRFARVFKKGVSAAVIGKENSNVINAPVLLVSNPAKALQELATATSLQFDGVKVQVIGSHGKTGFKTQLHHLLQGQLRVHAHLDSANLQNPVWRALAAIPRDAQVAIIEAAIPTAFAGTDRSFYIRPNHIVLTGIGFEHLSSHKTLDNLIVNKVSSLKGLRPGGSVLLNADDPFYSQVLSEVRKVSKCKVYTFGSDEKDDGFLIHAFFDDFQWFIKARILDEVIEYRVPLPENYAPLASVSVLLMAKLLGCDLRQCATQYQSYQHFESSGNLFEVSLATGRFQIYDQSRRGEWKGFLSMFELMSRFKPERQGRKIAVISELINRQDNPNAPIDLLEMKAVMTRAGMDALFTVANFKDHVLALPDGVNWIAHEAESAAIHARVLDYVAENDVVFVRGVEKSRLDKLVQALLAKGTSVKKLF
;
A
#
# COMPACT_ATOMS: atom_id res chain seq x y z
N MET A 1 33.85 45.34 -2.34
CA MET A 1 34.90 44.87 -1.41
C MET A 1 35.76 43.87 -2.18
N HIS A 2 37.04 44.20 -2.42
CA HIS A 2 38.06 43.17 -2.50
C HIS A 2 38.13 42.53 -1.11
N GLY A 3 37.74 41.28 -1.00
CA GLY A 3 37.68 40.58 0.27
C GLY A 3 37.73 39.10 -0.01
N ILE A 4 38.75 38.46 0.52
CA ILE A 4 38.95 37.01 0.51
C ILE A 4 37.64 36.34 0.93
N PHE A 5 37.14 35.45 0.08
CA PHE A 5 35.99 34.60 0.32
C PHE A 5 36.51 33.36 1.07
N ALA A 6 36.03 33.12 2.29
CA ALA A 6 36.43 31.97 3.10
C ALA A 6 35.20 31.12 3.42
N PHE A 7 35.33 29.82 3.19
CA PHE A 7 34.45 28.74 3.61
C PHE A 7 35.36 27.67 4.23
N ASP A 8 34.84 26.86 5.15
CA ASP A 8 35.59 25.72 5.65
C ASP A 8 35.71 24.68 4.52
N VAL A 9 36.83 23.95 4.45
CA VAL A 9 37.01 22.88 3.46
C VAL A 9 37.27 21.57 4.16
N GLY A 10 36.50 20.54 3.80
CA GLY A 10 36.87 19.17 4.07
C GLY A 10 37.99 18.79 3.10
N VAL A 11 39.13 18.36 3.62
CA VAL A 11 40.27 17.89 2.83
C VAL A 11 40.25 16.38 2.77
N VAL A 12 40.27 15.81 1.57
CA VAL A 12 40.37 14.36 1.35
C VAL A 12 41.61 14.09 0.52
N GLU A 13 42.54 13.31 1.08
CA GLU A 13 43.76 12.90 0.37
C GLU A 13 43.44 11.77 -0.61
N SER A 14 43.97 11.87 -1.84
CA SER A 14 43.83 10.84 -2.88
C SER A 14 45.12 10.65 -3.67
N GLU A 15 45.24 9.54 -4.39
CA GLU A 15 46.40 9.26 -5.28
C GLU A 15 46.57 10.31 -6.40
N LEU A 16 45.55 11.14 -6.65
CA LEU A 16 45.56 12.24 -7.61
C LEU A 16 45.84 13.61 -6.97
N GLY A 17 46.12 13.66 -5.66
CA GLY A 17 46.34 14.87 -4.86
C GLY A 17 45.17 15.21 -3.92
N ASP A 18 45.35 16.27 -3.14
CA ASP A 18 44.36 16.76 -2.15
C ASP A 18 43.11 17.31 -2.87
N GLN A 19 41.93 16.82 -2.47
CA GLN A 19 40.64 17.32 -2.95
C GLN A 19 39.95 18.14 -1.86
N PHE A 20 39.43 19.31 -2.24
CA PHE A 20 38.80 20.27 -1.33
C PHE A 20 37.28 20.32 -1.56
N PHE A 21 36.50 19.98 -0.52
CA PHE A 21 35.05 20.04 -0.54
C PHE A 21 34.54 21.18 0.33
N VAL A 22 33.67 22.03 -0.21
CA VAL A 22 33.11 23.21 0.47
C VAL A 22 32.21 22.78 1.63
N ILE A 23 32.47 23.27 2.85
CA ILE A 23 31.60 23.12 4.04
C ILE A 23 31.50 24.48 4.77
N GLU A 24 30.38 24.83 5.40
CA GLU A 24 30.30 26.01 6.28
C GLU A 24 29.42 25.70 7.50
N CYS A 25 29.93 25.99 8.69
CA CYS A 25 29.28 25.71 9.97
C CYS A 25 29.29 26.98 10.84
N ASN A 26 28.15 27.67 11.03
CA ASN A 26 28.07 28.79 11.98
C ASN A 26 26.76 28.79 12.79
N PRO A 27 26.81 28.54 14.12
CA PRO A 27 25.64 28.34 14.98
C PRO A 27 24.91 29.63 15.42
N ARG A 28 25.27 30.82 14.91
CA ARG A 28 24.80 32.12 15.44
C ARG A 28 23.61 32.75 14.68
N ILE A 29 23.09 32.12 13.64
CA ILE A 29 22.00 32.68 12.82
C ILE A 29 20.82 31.70 12.79
N ASN A 30 19.59 32.19 13.01
CA ASN A 30 18.39 31.36 13.02
C ASN A 30 18.14 30.71 11.64
N ALA A 31 17.45 29.56 11.64
CA ALA A 31 17.26 28.68 10.49
C ALA A 31 16.61 29.33 9.25
N ALA A 32 15.89 30.45 9.40
CA ALA A 32 15.24 31.15 8.28
C ALA A 32 16.17 32.15 7.57
N THR A 33 17.09 32.80 8.30
CA THR A 33 18.00 33.81 7.72
C THR A 33 19.11 33.23 6.85
N TYR A 34 19.45 31.95 7.04
CA TYR A 34 20.59 31.32 6.37
C TYR A 34 20.32 30.98 4.90
N PRO A 35 19.23 30.27 4.53
CA PRO A 35 18.84 30.09 3.13
C PRO A 35 18.60 31.42 2.39
N ALA A 36 18.03 32.41 3.07
CA ALA A 36 17.80 33.74 2.49
C ALA A 36 19.11 34.48 2.16
N THR A 37 20.15 34.30 2.97
CA THR A 37 21.47 34.89 2.72
C THR A 37 22.17 34.20 1.56
N VAL A 38 22.08 32.87 1.47
CA VAL A 38 22.58 32.10 0.33
C VAL A 38 21.86 32.51 -0.96
N ALA A 39 20.53 32.63 -0.93
CA ALA A 39 19.73 33.12 -2.05
C ALA A 39 20.21 34.47 -2.58
N LYS A 40 20.42 35.42 -1.67
CA LYS A 40 20.87 36.77 -2.00
C LYS A 40 22.27 36.76 -2.62
N LYS A 41 23.19 35.92 -2.13
CA LYS A 41 24.55 35.77 -2.67
C LYS A 41 24.55 35.13 -4.06
N LEU A 42 23.72 34.10 -4.28
CA LEU A 42 23.55 33.43 -5.57
C LEU A 42 22.71 34.24 -6.57
N GLN A 43 22.15 35.38 -6.14
CA GLN A 43 21.26 36.24 -6.94
C GLN A 43 20.02 35.50 -7.47
N VAL A 44 19.47 34.57 -6.68
CA VAL A 44 18.32 33.75 -7.08
C VAL A 44 17.03 34.28 -6.44
N GLY A 45 16.00 34.48 -7.27
CA GLY A 45 14.73 35.08 -6.86
C GLY A 45 13.68 34.09 -6.37
N GLN A 46 13.82 32.79 -6.69
CA GLN A 46 12.85 31.75 -6.32
C GLN A 46 13.57 30.52 -5.76
N TRP A 47 13.19 30.12 -4.55
CA TRP A 47 13.79 28.99 -3.85
C TRP A 47 12.90 28.50 -2.70
N LYS A 48 13.16 27.27 -2.24
CA LYS A 48 12.56 26.66 -1.05
C LYS A 48 13.65 25.92 -0.26
N SER A 49 13.65 26.07 1.07
CA SER A 49 14.50 25.28 1.96
C SER A 49 13.73 24.09 2.51
N VAL A 50 14.33 22.90 2.49
CA VAL A 50 13.74 21.66 3.03
C VAL A 50 14.79 20.91 3.86
N THR A 51 14.35 20.22 4.91
CA THR A 51 15.19 19.24 5.63
C THR A 51 14.69 17.85 5.29
N LEU A 52 15.59 16.99 4.80
CA LEU A 52 15.28 15.61 4.42
C LEU A 52 16.06 14.65 5.30
N LYS A 53 15.45 13.50 5.62
CA LYS A 53 16.11 12.41 6.34
C LYS A 53 16.98 11.59 5.38
N THR A 54 18.04 10.98 5.91
CA THR A 54 18.91 10.09 5.14
C THR A 54 19.58 9.03 6.01
N SER A 55 19.90 7.88 5.41
CA SER A 55 20.75 6.84 6.00
C SER A 55 22.24 7.14 5.83
N PHE A 56 22.63 8.03 4.91
CA PHE A 56 24.02 8.44 4.75
C PHE A 56 24.54 9.14 6.01
N ARG A 57 25.80 8.85 6.35
CA ARG A 57 26.53 9.47 7.49
C ARG A 57 27.77 10.24 7.03
N SER A 58 28.04 10.21 5.73
CA SER A 58 29.10 10.95 5.06
C SER A 58 28.57 11.56 3.77
N TYR A 59 29.04 12.77 3.43
CA TYR A 59 28.66 13.43 2.18
C TYR A 59 29.26 12.76 0.96
N ALA A 60 30.34 11.99 1.12
CA ALA A 60 30.96 11.26 0.02
C ALA A 60 30.06 10.13 -0.53
N ASP A 61 29.16 9.60 0.31
CA ASP A 61 28.22 8.53 -0.07
C ASP A 61 26.94 9.06 -0.72
N PHE A 62 26.77 10.38 -0.71
CA PHE A 62 25.57 11.08 -1.15
C PHE A 62 25.78 11.68 -2.56
N ASN A 63 24.90 11.31 -3.50
CA ASN A 63 25.05 11.67 -4.91
C ASN A 63 24.04 12.75 -5.37
N MET A 64 24.55 13.94 -5.76
CA MET A 64 23.76 15.03 -6.36
C MET A 64 23.94 15.17 -7.87
N LYS A 65 24.61 14.23 -8.53
CA LYS A 65 24.94 14.33 -9.94
C LYS A 65 23.72 14.66 -10.80
N ASP A 66 23.86 15.61 -11.70
CA ASP A 66 22.87 16.08 -12.68
C ASP A 66 21.75 16.98 -12.10
N ILE A 67 21.78 17.27 -10.80
CA ILE A 67 20.83 18.17 -10.15
C ILE A 67 21.52 19.24 -9.28
N GLU A 68 22.84 19.34 -9.34
CA GLU A 68 23.59 20.38 -8.65
C GLU A 68 23.18 21.77 -9.14
N PHE A 69 23.22 22.76 -8.24
CA PHE A 69 22.94 24.12 -8.63
C PHE A 69 23.86 24.62 -9.76
N ASN A 70 23.24 25.06 -10.85
CA ASN A 70 23.90 25.67 -11.98
C ASN A 70 23.63 27.18 -12.00
N PRO A 71 24.67 28.03 -11.88
CA PRO A 71 24.50 29.48 -11.82
C PRO A 71 24.06 30.11 -13.15
N VAL A 72 24.27 29.42 -14.28
CA VAL A 72 23.86 29.90 -15.62
C VAL A 72 22.34 29.74 -15.79
N THR A 73 21.78 28.64 -15.32
CA THR A 73 20.35 28.33 -15.43
C THR A 73 19.54 28.74 -14.21
N ALA A 74 20.20 29.15 -13.11
CA ALA A 74 19.62 29.45 -11.81
C ALA A 74 18.72 28.31 -11.30
N TRP A 75 19.15 27.07 -11.50
CA TRP A 75 18.39 25.86 -11.18
C TRP A 75 19.27 24.82 -10.52
N GLY A 76 18.71 24.09 -9.55
CA GLY A 76 19.33 22.92 -8.94
C GLY A 76 19.34 22.97 -7.41
N VAL A 77 20.08 22.04 -6.81
CA VAL A 77 20.11 21.82 -5.37
C VAL A 77 21.41 22.38 -4.77
N VAL A 78 21.27 23.07 -3.66
CA VAL A 78 22.39 23.47 -2.79
C VAL A 78 22.22 22.78 -1.44
N VAL A 79 23.25 22.11 -0.95
CA VAL A 79 23.27 21.61 0.44
C VAL A 79 23.47 22.80 1.36
N ILE A 80 22.53 23.00 2.29
CA ILE A 80 22.57 24.07 3.29
C ILE A 80 22.42 23.37 4.63
N ASN A 81 23.51 22.82 5.19
CA ASN A 81 23.39 22.04 6.42
C ASN A 81 23.61 22.88 7.68
N TRP A 82 22.73 22.68 8.67
CA TRP A 82 22.83 23.25 10.02
C TRP A 82 22.91 22.16 11.11
N GLY A 83 22.86 20.87 10.74
CA GLY A 83 23.10 19.71 11.62
C GLY A 83 24.22 18.81 11.06
N SER A 84 24.62 17.75 11.76
CA SER A 84 25.57 16.77 11.19
C SER A 84 24.80 15.73 10.38
N ILE A 85 25.27 15.44 9.17
CA ILE A 85 24.83 14.26 8.38
C ILE A 85 24.94 12.95 9.21
N GLU A 86 25.81 12.94 10.22
CA GLU A 86 25.93 11.89 11.24
C GLU A 86 24.61 11.61 12.00
N HIS A 87 23.74 12.61 12.15
CA HIS A 87 22.41 12.45 12.78
C HIS A 87 21.29 12.17 11.77
N GLY A 88 21.63 11.89 10.50
CA GLY A 88 20.68 11.44 9.48
C GLY A 88 19.72 12.50 8.97
N ASN A 89 20.09 13.78 9.06
CA ASN A 89 19.35 14.89 8.47
C ASN A 89 20.27 15.73 7.61
N ILE A 90 19.79 16.13 6.43
CA ILE A 90 20.47 17.09 5.57
C ILE A 90 19.44 18.14 5.14
N MET A 91 19.82 19.41 5.25
CA MET A 91 19.01 20.51 4.75
C MET A 91 19.49 20.94 3.36
N PHE A 92 18.53 21.22 2.48
CA PHE A 92 18.72 21.58 1.08
C PHE A 92 18.00 22.87 0.75
N MET A 93 18.55 23.62 -0.19
CA MET A 93 17.90 24.69 -0.91
C MET A 93 17.60 24.22 -2.32
N LEU A 94 16.34 24.23 -2.69
CA LEU A 94 15.85 23.87 -4.00
C LEU A 94 15.63 25.19 -4.76
N ILE A 95 16.39 25.40 -5.82
CA ILE A 95 16.43 26.67 -6.56
C ILE A 95 15.85 26.44 -7.95
N GLY A 96 14.92 27.31 -8.36
CA GLY A 96 14.20 27.24 -9.63
C GLY A 96 12.75 27.68 -9.50
N THR A 97 11.96 27.46 -10.55
CA THR A 97 10.49 27.63 -10.52
C THR A 97 9.83 26.67 -9.53
N LEU A 98 8.57 26.91 -9.16
CA LEU A 98 7.84 26.01 -8.24
C LEU A 98 7.81 24.55 -8.72
N GLU A 99 7.56 24.32 -10.01
CA GLU A 99 7.56 22.98 -10.62
C GLU A 99 8.94 22.31 -10.55
N GLN A 100 9.99 23.08 -10.82
CA GLN A 100 11.36 22.62 -10.68
C GLN A 100 11.73 22.30 -9.24
N GLN A 101 11.26 23.09 -8.26
CA GLN A 101 11.48 22.81 -6.84
C GLN A 101 10.79 21.52 -6.40
N ASP A 102 9.58 21.24 -6.89
CA ASP A 102 8.87 19.99 -6.59
C ASP A 102 9.57 18.78 -7.23
N PHE A 103 10.06 18.91 -8.47
CA PHE A 103 10.90 17.90 -9.10
C PHE A 103 12.15 17.63 -8.28
N LEU A 104 12.90 18.67 -7.91
CA LEU A 104 14.13 18.56 -7.13
C LEU A 104 13.86 17.95 -5.74
N PHE A 105 12.74 18.29 -5.10
CA PHE A 105 12.32 17.69 -3.83
C PHE A 105 12.11 16.18 -3.94
N ASN A 106 11.39 15.74 -4.97
CA ASN A 106 11.10 14.33 -5.20
C ASN A 106 12.35 13.53 -5.57
N GLU A 107 13.17 14.09 -6.46
CA GLU A 107 14.43 13.48 -6.89
C GLU A 107 15.41 13.35 -5.72
N MET A 108 15.56 14.41 -4.91
CA MET A 108 16.37 14.40 -3.70
C MET A 108 15.85 13.43 -2.65
N SER A 109 14.54 13.41 -2.41
CA SER A 109 13.92 12.46 -1.49
C SER A 109 14.17 11.02 -1.94
N SER A 110 14.02 10.75 -3.25
CA SER A 110 14.31 9.43 -3.84
C SER A 110 15.78 9.02 -3.63
N ARG A 111 16.73 9.90 -3.96
CA ARG A 111 18.18 9.64 -3.83
C ARG A 111 18.63 9.46 -2.39
N LEU A 112 18.09 10.23 -1.46
CA LEU A 112 18.37 10.08 -0.02
C LEU A 112 17.66 8.88 0.58
N ASN A 113 16.57 8.44 -0.04
CA ASN A 113 15.84 7.22 0.32
C ASN A 113 16.48 5.94 -0.25
N VAL A 114 17.49 6.04 -1.13
CA VAL A 114 18.32 4.89 -1.51
C VAL A 114 19.09 4.45 -0.27
N GLY A 115 18.63 3.36 0.37
CA GLY A 115 19.16 2.90 1.65
C GLY A 115 18.43 3.44 2.89
N LEU A 116 17.31 4.15 2.74
CA LEU A 116 16.28 4.28 3.79
C LEU A 116 15.21 3.18 3.68
N GLU A 117 15.54 2.04 3.07
CA GLU A 117 15.17 0.81 3.74
C GLU A 117 15.86 0.89 5.09
N SER A 118 15.15 1.36 6.14
CA SER A 118 15.59 1.15 7.52
C SER A 118 16.18 -0.25 7.56
N GLU A 119 17.39 -0.45 8.07
CA GLU A 119 17.85 -1.79 8.42
C GLU A 119 16.67 -2.48 9.06
N LYS A 120 16.08 -3.44 8.32
CA LYS A 120 14.77 -3.94 8.70
C LYS A 120 14.99 -4.61 10.04
N GLU A 121 14.30 -4.10 11.05
CA GLU A 121 14.45 -4.65 12.39
C GLU A 121 14.19 -6.15 12.32
N PRO A 122 15.00 -6.96 13.01
CA PRO A 122 14.81 -8.39 13.02
C PRO A 122 13.38 -8.73 13.46
N ILE A 123 12.86 -9.84 12.94
CA ILE A 123 11.58 -10.40 13.39
C ILE A 123 11.65 -10.73 14.89
N LEU A 124 10.49 -10.74 15.54
CA LEU A 124 10.37 -10.88 17.01
C LEU A 124 11.16 -12.08 17.54
N LEU A 125 11.01 -13.24 16.90
CA LEU A 125 11.62 -14.49 17.31
C LEU A 125 13.04 -14.64 16.76
N SER A 126 14.01 -14.95 17.62
CA SER A 126 15.36 -15.30 17.20
C SER A 126 15.42 -16.64 16.46
N PRO A 127 16.44 -16.90 15.63
CA PRO A 127 16.66 -18.22 15.01
C PRO A 127 16.66 -19.37 16.01
N THR A 128 17.25 -19.17 17.19
CA THR A 128 17.28 -20.16 18.28
C THR A 128 15.89 -20.43 18.85
N GLN A 129 15.08 -19.39 19.07
CA GLN A 129 13.66 -19.57 19.48
C GLN A 129 12.85 -20.26 18.38
N ILE A 130 13.10 -19.94 17.11
CA ILE A 130 12.41 -20.56 15.97
C ILE A 130 12.65 -22.07 15.95
N ALA A 131 13.90 -22.53 16.13
CA ALA A 131 14.21 -23.95 16.22
C ALA A 131 13.51 -24.63 17.41
N GLN A 132 13.51 -23.98 18.58
CA GLN A 132 12.83 -24.51 19.78
C GLN A 132 11.33 -24.65 19.60
N ILE A 133 10.67 -23.64 19.04
CA ILE A 133 9.21 -23.62 18.82
C ILE A 133 8.79 -24.69 17.81
N THR A 134 9.58 -24.83 16.73
CA THR A 134 9.24 -25.75 15.62
C THR A 134 9.75 -27.18 15.81
N GLY A 135 10.58 -27.42 16.84
CA GLY A 135 11.34 -28.66 16.99
C GLY A 135 12.32 -28.92 15.84
N GLY A 136 12.74 -27.85 15.17
CA GLY A 136 13.61 -27.88 14.01
C GLY A 136 15.09 -27.91 14.36
N GLU A 137 15.92 -28.26 13.38
CA GLU A 137 17.38 -28.27 13.51
C GLU A 137 18.02 -27.41 12.41
N TRP A 138 18.82 -26.41 12.81
CA TRP A 138 19.59 -25.59 11.87
C TRP A 138 20.77 -26.39 11.29
N LYS A 139 20.97 -26.29 9.98
CA LYS A 139 22.10 -26.88 9.24
C LYS A 139 22.77 -25.82 8.37
N ASN A 140 24.06 -26.02 8.10
CA ASN A 140 24.90 -25.18 7.24
C ASN A 140 24.96 -23.69 7.67
N CYS A 141 24.68 -23.40 8.93
CA CYS A 141 24.76 -22.06 9.51
C CYS A 141 24.91 -22.15 11.03
N ASP A 142 25.42 -21.08 11.63
CA ASP A 142 25.29 -20.81 13.06
C ASP A 142 24.01 -19.99 13.28
N ALA A 143 23.08 -20.51 14.07
CA ALA A 143 21.78 -19.89 14.31
C ALA A 143 21.92 -18.48 14.91
N ASP A 144 22.90 -18.27 15.78
CA ASP A 144 23.08 -16.98 16.46
C ASP A 144 23.68 -15.90 15.53
N SER A 145 24.23 -16.32 14.38
CA SER A 145 24.73 -15.41 13.33
C SER A 145 23.65 -14.97 12.33
N LEU A 146 22.49 -15.63 12.33
CA LEU A 146 21.43 -15.33 11.37
C LEU A 146 20.61 -14.11 11.79
N THR A 147 20.55 -13.11 10.90
CA THR A 147 19.60 -12.01 11.01
C THR A 147 18.43 -12.27 10.07
N LEU A 148 17.23 -12.36 10.63
CA LEU A 148 15.99 -12.61 9.90
C LEU A 148 15.12 -11.37 9.99
N THR A 149 14.79 -10.75 8.85
CA THR A 149 14.06 -9.48 8.79
C THR A 149 12.68 -9.61 8.15
N GLY A 150 12.32 -10.82 7.74
CA GLY A 150 11.01 -11.14 7.16
C GLY A 150 10.79 -12.64 7.04
N ILE A 151 9.58 -13.02 6.61
CA ILE A 151 9.20 -14.40 6.34
C ILE A 151 8.43 -14.43 5.03
N ASN A 152 8.74 -15.39 4.16
CA ASN A 152 8.02 -15.60 2.90
C ASN A 152 7.92 -17.08 2.53
N HIS A 153 6.94 -17.42 1.70
CA HIS A 153 6.78 -18.78 1.14
C HIS A 153 6.55 -18.77 -0.39
N TYR A 154 6.29 -17.59 -0.94
CA TYR A 154 6.00 -17.39 -2.36
C TYR A 154 7.15 -16.65 -3.04
N LEU A 155 7.88 -17.35 -3.90
CA LEU A 155 9.13 -16.90 -4.50
C LEU A 155 9.08 -15.50 -5.15
N PRO A 156 8.02 -15.10 -5.88
CA PRO A 156 7.93 -13.74 -6.44
C PRO A 156 8.02 -12.61 -5.42
N TYR A 157 7.58 -12.84 -4.17
CA TYR A 157 7.54 -11.83 -3.11
C TYR A 157 8.73 -11.91 -2.14
N VAL A 158 9.65 -12.83 -2.37
CA VAL A 158 10.86 -12.99 -1.55
C VAL A 158 11.80 -11.80 -1.77
N VAL A 159 12.34 -11.29 -0.67
CA VAL A 159 13.33 -10.22 -0.59
C VAL A 159 14.54 -10.64 0.27
N ALA A 160 15.59 -9.84 0.27
CA ALA A 160 16.77 -10.09 1.09
C ALA A 160 16.43 -10.04 2.59
N GLY A 161 17.04 -10.93 3.37
CA GLY A 161 16.81 -11.05 4.82
C GLY A 161 15.63 -11.95 5.24
N ASP A 162 14.83 -12.42 4.29
CA ASP A 162 13.69 -13.30 4.58
C ASP A 162 14.15 -14.68 5.11
N LEU A 163 13.31 -15.30 5.93
CA LEU A 163 13.26 -16.74 6.15
C LEU A 163 12.22 -17.37 5.20
N PHE A 164 12.66 -18.23 4.29
CA PHE A 164 11.80 -18.81 3.26
C PHE A 164 11.20 -20.17 3.67
N PHE A 165 9.88 -20.30 3.69
CA PHE A 165 9.18 -21.57 3.97
C PHE A 165 8.82 -22.31 2.69
N ASP A 166 9.27 -23.57 2.57
CA ASP A 166 8.82 -24.46 1.50
C ASP A 166 7.50 -25.13 1.88
N LEU A 167 6.39 -24.50 1.49
CA LEU A 167 5.03 -24.99 1.77
C LEU A 167 4.46 -25.90 0.68
N ARG A 168 5.30 -26.36 -0.26
CA ARG A 168 4.89 -27.26 -1.33
C ARG A 168 4.42 -28.59 -0.78
N LYS A 169 3.50 -29.22 -1.50
CA LYS A 169 3.13 -30.61 -1.22
C LYS A 169 4.21 -31.57 -1.76
N PRO A 170 4.33 -32.79 -1.21
CA PRO A 170 5.32 -33.77 -1.68
C PRO A 170 5.30 -33.98 -3.20
N GLU A 171 4.11 -34.01 -3.81
CA GLU A 171 3.96 -34.22 -5.27
C GLU A 171 4.52 -33.05 -6.09
N GLU A 172 4.43 -31.82 -5.56
CA GLU A 172 4.99 -30.61 -6.19
C GLU A 172 6.52 -30.54 -6.02
N ILE A 173 7.07 -31.18 -4.99
CA ILE A 173 8.51 -31.26 -4.74
C ILE A 173 9.14 -32.27 -5.72
N GLU A 174 8.51 -33.42 -5.91
CA GLU A 174 8.95 -34.46 -6.86
C GLU A 174 9.03 -33.95 -8.30
N GLN A 175 8.09 -33.09 -8.72
CA GLN A 175 8.05 -32.52 -10.07
C GLN A 175 9.12 -31.43 -10.32
N ASP A 176 9.62 -30.75 -9.28
CA ASP A 176 10.63 -29.68 -9.41
C ASP A 176 12.06 -30.26 -9.55
N GLY A 177 12.27 -31.49 -9.07
CA GLY A 177 13.34 -32.43 -9.45
C GLY A 177 14.81 -32.02 -9.31
N SER A 178 15.13 -30.79 -8.93
CA SER A 178 16.48 -30.23 -9.16
C SER A 178 16.97 -29.16 -8.16
N GLY A 179 16.18 -28.78 -7.15
CA GLY A 179 16.56 -27.71 -6.21
C GLY A 179 16.68 -26.31 -6.83
N LEU A 180 16.38 -26.14 -8.12
CA LEU A 180 16.45 -24.87 -8.86
C LEU A 180 15.64 -23.75 -8.21
N ARG A 181 14.51 -24.08 -7.58
CA ARG A 181 13.71 -23.11 -6.83
C ARG A 181 14.52 -22.49 -5.70
N PHE A 182 15.22 -23.29 -4.90
CA PHE A 182 16.00 -22.76 -3.79
C PHE A 182 17.20 -21.95 -4.27
N ALA A 183 17.87 -22.36 -5.36
CA ALA A 183 18.89 -21.54 -5.98
C ALA A 183 18.36 -20.14 -6.35
N ARG A 184 17.13 -20.04 -6.85
CA ARG A 184 16.45 -18.74 -7.11
C ARG A 184 16.09 -17.98 -5.84
N VAL A 185 15.66 -18.68 -4.78
CA VAL A 185 15.38 -18.09 -3.46
C VAL A 185 16.65 -17.45 -2.88
N PHE A 186 17.75 -18.20 -2.76
CA PHE A 186 19.00 -17.69 -2.19
C PHE A 186 19.64 -16.61 -3.06
N LYS A 187 19.48 -16.66 -4.40
CA LYS A 187 19.92 -15.58 -5.30
C LYS A 187 19.23 -14.24 -5.01
N LYS A 188 18.05 -14.24 -4.37
CA LYS A 188 17.34 -13.02 -3.93
C LYS A 188 17.81 -12.51 -2.54
N GLY A 189 18.81 -13.13 -1.92
CA GLY A 189 19.39 -12.68 -0.65
C GLY A 189 18.67 -13.19 0.62
N VAL A 190 17.89 -14.27 0.50
CA VAL A 190 17.25 -14.94 1.65
C VAL A 190 18.30 -15.43 2.63
N SER A 191 18.06 -15.18 3.92
CA SER A 191 18.99 -15.56 4.99
C SER A 191 19.01 -17.06 5.23
N ALA A 192 17.85 -17.71 5.18
CA ALA A 192 17.73 -19.16 5.32
C ALA A 192 16.40 -19.70 4.78
N ALA A 193 16.29 -21.03 4.64
CA ALA A 193 15.04 -21.70 4.27
C ALA A 193 14.57 -22.74 5.30
N VAL A 194 13.26 -22.90 5.46
CA VAL A 194 12.62 -23.93 6.29
C VAL A 194 12.07 -25.02 5.37
N ILE A 195 12.57 -26.24 5.55
CA ILE A 195 12.27 -27.38 4.68
C ILE A 195 11.97 -28.64 5.49
N GLY A 196 11.26 -29.59 4.87
CA GLY A 196 11.06 -30.92 5.45
C GLY A 196 12.38 -31.69 5.61
N LYS A 197 12.51 -32.46 6.69
CA LYS A 197 13.71 -33.29 6.99
C LYS A 197 14.08 -34.24 5.84
N GLU A 198 13.08 -34.74 5.12
CA GLU A 198 13.22 -35.59 3.94
C GLU A 198 13.96 -34.90 2.78
N ASN A 199 13.98 -33.57 2.75
CA ASN A 199 14.64 -32.75 1.71
C ASN A 199 16.03 -32.24 2.12
N SER A 200 16.60 -32.75 3.21
CA SER A 200 17.87 -32.27 3.78
C SER A 200 19.07 -32.32 2.83
N ASN A 201 19.09 -33.26 1.88
CA ASN A 201 20.20 -33.41 0.92
C ASN A 201 20.10 -32.51 -0.32
N VAL A 202 19.01 -31.73 -0.45
CA VAL A 202 18.70 -30.99 -1.69
C VAL A 202 19.46 -29.65 -1.78
N ILE A 203 20.07 -29.19 -0.68
CA ILE A 203 20.67 -27.85 -0.63
C ILE A 203 21.86 -27.71 0.32
N ASN A 204 22.91 -27.06 -0.17
CA ASN A 204 24.06 -26.62 0.62
C ASN A 204 23.96 -25.10 0.93
N ALA A 205 22.97 -24.73 1.74
CA ALA A 205 22.73 -23.36 2.21
C ALA A 205 22.13 -23.39 3.63
N PRO A 206 22.08 -22.25 4.35
CA PRO A 206 21.44 -22.17 5.66
C PRO A 206 19.99 -22.66 5.64
N VAL A 207 19.70 -23.73 6.38
CA VAL A 207 18.35 -24.30 6.44
C VAL A 207 17.95 -24.71 7.84
N LEU A 208 16.65 -24.61 8.13
CA LEU A 208 16.01 -25.22 9.29
C LEU A 208 15.24 -26.45 8.84
N LEU A 209 15.66 -27.63 9.32
CA LEU A 209 15.00 -28.90 9.03
C LEU A 209 13.87 -29.14 10.02
N VAL A 210 12.63 -29.24 9.53
CA VAL A 210 11.43 -29.48 10.34
C VAL A 210 10.67 -30.72 9.85
N SER A 211 9.79 -31.27 10.67
CA SER A 211 8.94 -32.40 10.27
C SER A 211 7.84 -31.99 9.28
N ASN A 212 7.33 -30.76 9.40
CA ASN A 212 6.30 -30.22 8.52
C ASN A 212 6.42 -28.68 8.43
N PRO A 213 6.86 -28.11 7.29
CA PRO A 213 7.02 -26.66 7.13
C PRO A 213 5.74 -25.84 7.35
N ALA A 214 4.58 -26.34 6.95
CA ALA A 214 3.31 -25.63 7.14
C ALA A 214 2.91 -25.56 8.62
N LYS A 215 3.09 -26.66 9.35
CA LYS A 215 2.87 -26.70 10.80
C LYS A 215 3.86 -25.79 11.54
N ALA A 216 5.13 -25.81 11.14
CA ALA A 216 6.16 -24.92 11.69
C ALA A 216 5.77 -23.44 11.51
N LEU A 217 5.29 -23.04 10.33
CA LEU A 217 4.82 -21.66 10.10
C LEU A 217 3.64 -21.28 11.00
N GLN A 218 2.67 -22.20 11.18
CA GLN A 218 1.53 -21.99 12.09
C GLN A 218 1.98 -21.84 13.55
N GLU A 219 2.90 -22.69 14.02
CA GLU A 219 3.43 -22.65 15.39
C GLU A 219 4.17 -21.33 15.65
N LEU A 220 5.01 -20.89 14.71
CA LEU A 220 5.70 -19.60 14.80
C LEU A 220 4.74 -18.42 14.80
N ALA A 221 3.73 -18.43 13.93
CA ALA A 221 2.71 -17.39 13.90
C ALA A 221 1.98 -17.29 15.25
N THR A 222 1.67 -18.44 15.84
CA THR A 222 1.00 -18.54 17.15
C THR A 222 1.89 -18.03 18.28
N ALA A 223 3.15 -18.48 18.32
CA ALA A 223 4.12 -18.06 19.33
C ALA A 223 4.40 -16.56 19.24
N THR A 224 4.62 -16.03 18.04
CA THR A 224 4.82 -14.60 17.81
C THR A 224 3.62 -13.79 18.27
N SER A 225 2.41 -14.22 17.92
CA SER A 225 1.17 -13.57 18.36
C SER A 225 1.01 -13.55 19.89
N LEU A 226 1.41 -14.62 20.59
CA LEU A 226 1.33 -14.69 22.05
C LEU A 226 2.40 -13.83 22.74
N GLN A 227 3.61 -13.75 22.17
CA GLN A 227 4.73 -12.97 22.71
C GLN A 227 4.68 -11.49 22.32
N PHE A 228 3.91 -11.12 21.30
CA PHE A 228 3.79 -9.74 20.87
C PHE A 228 3.00 -8.89 21.87
N ASP A 229 3.72 -7.94 22.48
CA ASP A 229 3.20 -7.01 23.48
C ASP A 229 2.51 -5.78 22.87
N GLY A 230 2.71 -5.53 21.58
CA GLY A 230 2.06 -4.43 20.87
C GLY A 230 0.57 -4.67 20.59
N VAL A 231 -0.04 -3.71 19.91
CA VAL A 231 -1.48 -3.72 19.58
C VAL A 231 -1.72 -4.40 18.25
N LYS A 232 -2.59 -5.42 18.22
CA LYS A 232 -3.01 -6.09 16.99
C LYS A 232 -4.37 -5.60 16.53
N VAL A 233 -4.43 -5.09 15.30
CA VAL A 233 -5.66 -4.68 14.62
C VAL A 233 -5.98 -5.72 13.55
N GLN A 234 -7.04 -6.50 13.75
CA GLN A 234 -7.52 -7.43 12.75
C GLN A 234 -8.59 -6.76 11.88
N VAL A 235 -8.40 -6.78 10.56
CA VAL A 235 -9.33 -6.18 9.60
C VAL A 235 -10.08 -7.30 8.87
N ILE A 236 -11.40 -7.34 9.06
CA ILE A 236 -12.33 -8.27 8.41
C ILE A 236 -13.43 -7.50 7.67
N GLY A 237 -14.23 -8.23 6.88
CA GLY A 237 -15.34 -7.68 6.10
C GLY A 237 -15.46 -8.36 4.74
N SER A 238 -16.55 -8.07 4.02
CA SER A 238 -16.69 -8.51 2.63
C SER A 238 -15.80 -7.67 1.72
N HIS A 239 -15.93 -6.34 1.74
CA HIS A 239 -15.13 -5.39 0.97
C HIS A 239 -14.37 -4.39 1.87
N GLY A 240 -13.46 -3.60 1.32
CA GLY A 240 -12.80 -2.49 2.04
C GLY A 240 -11.63 -2.85 2.96
N LYS A 241 -11.37 -4.14 3.20
CA LYS A 241 -10.31 -4.62 4.11
C LYS A 241 -8.90 -4.10 3.77
N THR A 242 -8.44 -4.34 2.55
CA THR A 242 -7.09 -3.93 2.11
C THR A 242 -6.97 -2.40 2.09
N GLY A 243 -8.02 -1.69 1.68
CA GLY A 243 -8.07 -0.22 1.70
C GLY A 243 -7.94 0.34 3.12
N PHE A 244 -8.68 -0.21 4.08
CA PHE A 244 -8.57 0.18 5.49
C PHE A 244 -7.15 -0.06 6.03
N LYS A 245 -6.58 -1.25 5.79
CA LYS A 245 -5.22 -1.60 6.25
C LYS A 245 -4.16 -0.66 5.68
N THR A 246 -4.20 -0.40 4.36
CA THR A 246 -3.21 0.43 3.67
C THR A 246 -3.30 1.90 4.09
N GLN A 247 -4.53 2.44 4.22
CA GLN A 247 -4.74 3.78 4.76
C GLN A 247 -4.28 3.88 6.21
N LEU A 248 -4.70 2.97 7.09
CA LEU A 248 -4.28 2.98 8.50
C LEU A 248 -2.76 2.89 8.61
N HIS A 249 -2.13 1.96 7.90
CA HIS A 249 -0.67 1.84 7.87
C HIS A 249 0.00 3.17 7.50
N HIS A 250 -0.50 3.88 6.48
CA HIS A 250 0.02 5.18 6.05
C HIS A 250 -0.14 6.28 7.11
N LEU A 251 -1.32 6.39 7.74
CA LEU A 251 -1.58 7.45 8.72
C LEU A 251 -0.80 7.32 10.02
N LEU A 252 -0.43 6.08 10.37
CA LEU A 252 0.34 5.79 11.57
C LEU A 252 1.84 6.04 11.38
N GLN A 253 2.31 6.20 10.13
CA GLN A 253 3.72 6.47 9.84
C GLN A 253 4.17 7.75 10.55
N GLY A 254 5.38 7.71 11.13
CA GLY A 254 5.94 8.83 11.88
C GLY A 254 5.44 8.96 13.32
N GLN A 255 4.38 8.24 13.70
CA GLN A 255 3.86 8.23 15.08
C GLN A 255 4.06 6.89 15.77
N LEU A 256 3.91 5.78 15.04
CA LEU A 256 4.10 4.42 15.55
C LEU A 256 4.92 3.56 14.59
N ARG A 257 5.67 2.59 15.13
CA ARG A 257 6.27 1.50 14.35
C ARG A 257 5.18 0.50 13.99
N VAL A 258 4.85 0.38 12.71
CA VAL A 258 3.71 -0.43 12.24
C VAL A 258 4.17 -1.58 11.36
N HIS A 259 3.66 -2.77 11.65
CA HIS A 259 3.79 -3.94 10.79
C HIS A 259 2.51 -4.19 10.01
N ALA A 260 2.60 -4.23 8.68
CA ALA A 260 1.52 -4.67 7.81
C ALA A 260 2.06 -5.16 6.46
N HIS A 261 1.43 -6.19 5.91
CA HIS A 261 1.61 -6.54 4.50
C HIS A 261 0.60 -5.76 3.65
N LEU A 262 1.08 -4.89 2.76
CA LEU A 262 0.23 -3.97 2.00
C LEU A 262 -0.57 -4.65 0.86
N ASP A 263 -0.09 -5.79 0.36
CA ASP A 263 -0.79 -6.64 -0.61
C ASP A 263 -2.05 -7.30 -0.01
N SER A 264 -2.94 -7.81 -0.86
CA SER A 264 -4.14 -8.54 -0.41
C SER A 264 -3.77 -9.96 0.06
N ALA A 265 -3.23 -10.04 1.27
CA ALA A 265 -2.68 -11.25 1.88
C ALA A 265 -3.58 -11.76 3.04
N ASN A 266 -4.78 -12.27 2.73
CA ASN A 266 -5.83 -12.50 3.72
C ASN A 266 -6.27 -13.97 3.92
N LEU A 267 -5.63 -14.91 3.22
CA LEU A 267 -5.81 -16.35 3.41
C LEU A 267 -4.95 -16.90 4.55
N GLN A 268 -5.08 -18.20 4.85
CA GLN A 268 -4.44 -18.84 6.01
C GLN A 268 -2.90 -18.64 6.04
N ASN A 269 -2.19 -19.09 5.01
CA ASN A 269 -0.72 -19.01 4.98
C ASN A 269 -0.22 -17.56 4.95
N PRO A 270 -0.82 -16.63 4.17
CA PRO A 270 -0.46 -15.22 4.25
C PRO A 270 -0.68 -14.58 5.63
N VAL A 271 -1.74 -14.96 6.36
CA VAL A 271 -1.98 -14.49 7.74
C VAL A 271 -0.94 -15.04 8.71
N TRP A 272 -0.60 -16.33 8.62
CA TRP A 272 0.48 -16.89 9.45
C TRP A 272 1.83 -16.25 9.15
N ARG A 273 2.14 -16.03 7.86
CA ARG A 273 3.32 -15.26 7.44
C ARG A 273 3.32 -13.87 8.08
N ALA A 274 2.21 -13.14 7.99
CA ALA A 274 2.09 -11.80 8.56
C ALA A 274 2.34 -11.78 10.07
N LEU A 275 1.80 -12.74 10.81
CA LEU A 275 2.04 -12.84 12.25
C LEU A 275 3.49 -13.21 12.57
N ALA A 276 4.05 -14.21 11.91
CA ALA A 276 5.40 -14.68 12.18
C ALA A 276 6.49 -13.68 11.77
N ALA A 277 6.19 -12.78 10.83
CA ALA A 277 7.09 -11.73 10.35
C ALA A 277 7.03 -10.42 11.16
N ILE A 278 6.31 -10.35 12.28
CA ILE A 278 6.23 -9.13 13.10
C ILE A 278 7.66 -8.74 13.57
N PRO A 279 8.15 -7.52 13.26
CA PRO A 279 9.42 -7.01 13.75
C PRO A 279 9.42 -6.84 15.28
N ARG A 280 10.60 -6.95 15.90
CA ARG A 280 10.78 -6.82 17.36
C ARG A 280 10.24 -5.54 17.96
N ASP A 281 10.33 -4.46 17.21
CA ASP A 281 10.05 -3.11 17.68
C ASP A 281 8.72 -2.56 17.15
N ALA A 282 7.94 -3.40 16.46
CA ALA A 282 6.60 -3.03 16.04
C ALA A 282 5.74 -2.72 17.27
N GLN A 283 5.06 -1.58 17.24
CA GLN A 283 4.09 -1.18 18.27
C GLN A 283 2.67 -1.59 17.87
N VAL A 284 2.40 -1.65 16.56
CA VAL A 284 1.11 -2.04 16.00
C VAL A 284 1.33 -3.07 14.89
N ALA A 285 0.50 -4.12 14.86
CA ALA A 285 0.43 -5.04 13.74
C ALA A 285 -0.99 -5.05 13.15
N ILE A 286 -1.11 -4.71 11.86
CA ILE A 286 -2.38 -4.67 11.14
C ILE A 286 -2.50 -5.93 10.28
N ILE A 287 -3.42 -6.82 10.66
CA ILE A 287 -3.61 -8.13 10.05
C ILE A 287 -4.93 -8.18 9.31
N GLU A 288 -4.88 -8.21 7.98
CA GLU A 288 -6.05 -8.47 7.16
C GLU A 288 -6.37 -9.96 7.14
N ALA A 289 -7.63 -10.33 7.42
CA ALA A 289 -8.07 -11.72 7.37
C ALA A 289 -9.40 -11.86 6.62
N ALA A 290 -9.44 -12.79 5.65
CA ALA A 290 -10.69 -13.34 5.18
C ALA A 290 -11.24 -14.30 6.24
N ILE A 291 -12.53 -14.61 6.17
CA ILE A 291 -13.16 -15.56 7.10
C ILE A 291 -13.35 -16.88 6.36
N PRO A 292 -12.90 -18.02 6.91
CA PRO A 292 -13.05 -19.32 6.27
C PRO A 292 -14.50 -19.71 6.03
N THR A 293 -14.74 -20.54 5.03
CA THR A 293 -16.06 -20.97 4.55
C THR A 293 -16.75 -22.00 5.46
N ALA A 294 -16.05 -22.60 6.43
CA ALA A 294 -16.60 -23.66 7.27
C ALA A 294 -16.20 -23.56 8.76
N PHE A 295 -17.23 -23.67 9.61
CA PHE A 295 -17.25 -23.85 11.08
C PHE A 295 -16.89 -22.65 11.98
N ALA A 296 -17.78 -22.39 12.95
CA ALA A 296 -17.46 -21.63 14.15
C ALA A 296 -16.37 -22.38 14.95
N GLY A 297 -15.18 -21.80 15.09
CA GLY A 297 -14.08 -22.37 15.89
C GLY A 297 -12.74 -22.53 15.17
N THR A 298 -12.69 -22.33 13.85
CA THR A 298 -11.45 -22.36 13.04
C THR A 298 -10.98 -20.96 12.64
N ASP A 299 -11.57 -19.93 13.24
CA ASP A 299 -11.32 -18.54 12.85
C ASP A 299 -9.84 -18.17 13.04
N ARG A 300 -9.27 -17.51 12.04
CA ARG A 300 -7.90 -16.98 12.05
C ARG A 300 -7.63 -16.10 13.27
N SER A 301 -8.67 -15.47 13.82
CA SER A 301 -8.67 -14.67 15.04
C SER A 301 -8.13 -15.42 16.26
N PHE A 302 -8.27 -16.75 16.34
CA PHE A 302 -7.68 -17.53 17.43
C PHE A 302 -6.15 -17.51 17.41
N TYR A 303 -5.55 -17.45 16.23
CA TYR A 303 -4.11 -17.28 16.07
C TYR A 303 -3.70 -15.82 16.19
N ILE A 304 -4.48 -14.89 15.62
CA ILE A 304 -4.17 -13.45 15.64
C ILE A 304 -4.28 -12.87 17.05
N ARG A 305 -5.26 -13.30 17.85
CA ARG A 305 -5.58 -12.74 19.18
C ARG A 305 -5.56 -11.20 19.20
N PRO A 306 -6.45 -10.54 18.43
CA PRO A 306 -6.39 -9.09 18.25
C PRO A 306 -6.81 -8.30 19.49
N ASN A 307 -6.36 -7.05 19.55
CA ASN A 307 -6.86 -6.04 20.50
C ASN A 307 -8.08 -5.31 19.92
N HIS A 308 -8.07 -5.07 18.61
CA HIS A 308 -9.17 -4.45 17.88
C HIS A 308 -9.55 -5.30 16.67
N ILE A 309 -10.85 -5.52 16.48
CA ILE A 309 -11.39 -6.08 15.24
C ILE A 309 -12.13 -4.98 14.50
N VAL A 310 -11.82 -4.77 13.22
CA VAL A 310 -12.54 -3.85 12.34
C VAL A 310 -13.38 -4.66 11.38
N LEU A 311 -14.69 -4.46 11.40
CA LEU A 311 -15.61 -5.02 10.42
C LEU A 311 -15.99 -3.90 9.45
N THR A 312 -15.31 -3.90 8.29
CA THR A 312 -15.41 -2.85 7.26
C THR A 312 -16.75 -2.82 6.53
N GLY A 313 -17.47 -3.94 6.47
CA GLY A 313 -18.83 -4.04 5.92
C GLY A 313 -19.26 -5.48 5.67
N ILE A 314 -20.57 -5.68 5.56
CA ILE A 314 -21.20 -6.94 5.18
C ILE A 314 -21.76 -6.81 3.76
N GLY A 315 -21.44 -7.80 2.92
CA GLY A 315 -22.01 -7.93 1.60
C GLY A 315 -22.18 -9.39 1.23
N PHE A 316 -23.01 -9.66 0.22
CA PHE A 316 -23.37 -10.98 -0.29
C PHE A 316 -22.21 -11.80 -0.93
N GLU A 317 -20.95 -11.41 -0.68
CA GLU A 317 -19.78 -12.17 -1.11
C GLU A 317 -19.66 -13.47 -0.30
N HIS A 318 -19.23 -14.54 -0.96
CA HIS A 318 -19.06 -15.89 -0.37
C HIS A 318 -20.35 -16.54 0.18
N LEU A 319 -21.54 -16.12 -0.29
CA LEU A 319 -22.81 -16.66 0.22
C LEU A 319 -23.02 -18.14 -0.11
N SER A 320 -22.50 -18.61 -1.25
CA SER A 320 -22.52 -20.03 -1.63
C SER A 320 -21.87 -20.93 -0.58
N SER A 321 -20.76 -20.48 0.01
CA SER A 321 -20.10 -21.20 1.09
C SER A 321 -20.85 -21.12 2.42
N HIS A 322 -21.48 -19.99 2.70
CA HIS A 322 -22.17 -19.75 3.97
C HIS A 322 -23.66 -20.16 3.93
N LYS A 323 -24.19 -20.48 2.75
CA LYS A 323 -25.59 -20.80 2.42
C LYS A 323 -26.56 -19.63 2.61
N THR A 324 -26.45 -18.89 3.71
CA THR A 324 -27.33 -17.76 4.04
C THR A 324 -26.52 -16.55 4.51
N LEU A 325 -27.13 -15.36 4.42
CA LEU A 325 -26.55 -14.13 4.95
C LEU A 325 -26.38 -14.20 6.49
N ASP A 326 -27.36 -14.76 7.19
CA ASP A 326 -27.29 -14.92 8.65
C ASP A 326 -26.07 -15.77 9.06
N ASN A 327 -25.81 -16.86 8.35
CA ASN A 327 -24.62 -17.69 8.58
C ASN A 327 -23.33 -16.94 8.29
N LEU A 328 -23.30 -16.08 7.27
CA LEU A 328 -22.14 -15.23 6.98
C LEU A 328 -21.89 -14.27 8.15
N ILE A 329 -22.92 -13.58 8.64
CA ILE A 329 -22.83 -12.65 9.78
C ILE A 329 -22.34 -13.40 11.02
N VAL A 330 -22.97 -14.51 11.38
CA VAL A 330 -22.58 -15.34 12.54
C VAL A 330 -21.12 -15.78 12.41
N ASN A 331 -20.69 -16.19 11.23
CA ASN A 331 -19.31 -16.61 11.00
C ASN A 331 -18.33 -15.43 11.14
N LYS A 332 -18.64 -14.25 10.56
CA LYS A 332 -17.79 -13.06 10.73
C LYS A 332 -17.69 -12.61 12.17
N VAL A 333 -18.80 -12.65 12.90
CA VAL A 333 -18.83 -12.27 14.32
C VAL A 333 -18.11 -13.31 15.18
N SER A 334 -18.00 -14.56 14.73
CA SER A 334 -17.24 -15.58 15.46
C SER A 334 -15.75 -15.23 15.64
N SER A 335 -15.20 -14.34 14.80
CA SER A 335 -13.86 -13.73 14.96
C SER A 335 -13.66 -13.09 16.33
N LEU A 336 -14.73 -12.54 16.93
CA LEU A 336 -14.66 -11.91 18.25
C LEU A 336 -14.30 -12.89 19.37
N LYS A 337 -14.42 -14.20 19.15
CA LYS A 337 -13.95 -15.22 20.12
C LYS A 337 -12.43 -15.21 20.29
N GLY A 338 -11.68 -14.71 19.31
CA GLY A 338 -10.24 -14.53 19.39
C GLY A 338 -9.81 -13.23 20.06
N LEU A 339 -10.73 -12.29 20.31
CA LEU A 339 -10.40 -10.97 20.85
C LEU A 339 -9.75 -11.07 22.23
N ARG A 340 -8.66 -10.32 22.46
CA ARG A 340 -8.02 -10.22 23.78
C ARG A 340 -8.99 -9.60 24.80
N PRO A 341 -8.90 -9.98 26.09
CA PRO A 341 -9.64 -9.29 27.15
C PRO A 341 -9.46 -7.78 27.09
N GLY A 342 -10.55 -7.02 27.24
CA GLY A 342 -10.54 -5.56 27.11
C GLY A 342 -10.47 -5.02 25.68
N GLY A 343 -10.42 -5.90 24.67
CA GLY A 343 -10.44 -5.49 23.27
C GLY A 343 -11.76 -4.86 22.82
N SER A 344 -11.77 -4.36 21.58
CA SER A 344 -12.95 -3.72 20.99
C SER A 344 -13.22 -4.18 19.57
N VAL A 345 -14.44 -3.90 19.10
CA VAL A 345 -14.83 -4.04 17.70
C VAL A 345 -15.26 -2.68 17.14
N LEU A 346 -14.86 -2.38 15.91
CA LEU A 346 -15.28 -1.20 15.15
C LEU A 346 -16.24 -1.64 14.04
N LEU A 347 -17.44 -1.06 14.01
CA LEU A 347 -18.53 -1.43 13.10
C LEU A 347 -19.00 -0.22 12.27
N ASN A 348 -19.36 -0.46 11.02
CA ASN A 348 -20.05 0.52 10.18
C ASN A 348 -21.54 0.59 10.58
N ALA A 349 -21.99 1.72 11.13
CA ALA A 349 -23.38 1.92 11.52
C ALA A 349 -24.31 2.20 10.33
N ASP A 350 -23.76 2.66 9.21
CA ASP A 350 -24.50 2.90 7.96
C ASP A 350 -24.68 1.62 7.12
N ASP A 351 -24.07 0.50 7.55
CA ASP A 351 -24.22 -0.79 6.87
C ASP A 351 -25.68 -1.29 7.01
N PRO A 352 -26.35 -1.72 5.92
CA PRO A 352 -27.73 -2.21 5.98
C PRO A 352 -27.95 -3.36 6.97
N PHE A 353 -26.90 -4.12 7.27
CA PHE A 353 -26.93 -5.26 8.20
C PHE A 353 -26.40 -4.94 9.59
N TYR A 354 -26.13 -3.66 9.89
CA TYR A 354 -25.57 -3.22 11.18
C TYR A 354 -26.35 -3.74 12.39
N SER A 355 -27.69 -3.68 12.36
CA SER A 355 -28.53 -4.12 13.48
C SER A 355 -28.39 -5.63 13.76
N GLN A 356 -28.30 -6.45 12.71
CA GLN A 356 -28.07 -7.89 12.80
C GLN A 356 -26.66 -8.18 13.31
N VAL A 357 -25.65 -7.52 12.75
CA VAL A 357 -24.25 -7.65 13.20
C VAL A 357 -24.11 -7.27 14.68
N LEU A 358 -24.68 -6.15 15.10
CA LEU A 358 -24.63 -5.69 16.49
C LEU A 358 -25.29 -6.69 17.44
N SER A 359 -26.44 -7.26 17.05
CA SER A 359 -27.13 -8.29 17.82
C SER A 359 -26.24 -9.53 18.01
N GLU A 360 -25.61 -10.02 16.95
CA GLU A 360 -24.70 -11.17 17.03
C GLU A 360 -23.44 -10.85 17.84
N VAL A 361 -22.86 -9.65 17.67
CA VAL A 361 -21.69 -9.20 18.46
C VAL A 361 -22.00 -9.27 19.95
N ARG A 362 -23.18 -8.76 20.36
CA ARG A 362 -23.63 -8.77 21.76
C ARG A 362 -23.85 -10.18 22.32
N LYS A 363 -24.16 -11.17 21.47
CA LYS A 363 -24.28 -12.58 21.87
C LYS A 363 -22.92 -13.23 22.09
N VAL A 364 -21.92 -12.89 21.28
CA VAL A 364 -20.59 -13.54 21.29
C VAL A 364 -19.62 -12.90 22.26
N SER A 365 -19.70 -11.58 22.47
CA SER A 365 -18.73 -10.85 23.29
C SER A 365 -19.36 -9.65 24.03
N LYS A 366 -18.77 -9.30 25.18
CA LYS A 366 -19.07 -8.06 25.94
C LYS A 366 -18.02 -6.97 25.68
N CYS A 367 -17.27 -7.08 24.59
CA CYS A 367 -16.26 -6.10 24.21
C CYS A 367 -16.86 -4.71 23.99
N LYS A 368 -16.00 -3.67 24.04
CA LYS A 368 -16.40 -2.32 23.64
C LYS A 368 -16.73 -2.31 22.14
N VAL A 369 -17.87 -1.74 21.79
CA VAL A 369 -18.28 -1.52 20.39
C VAL A 369 -18.07 -0.06 20.09
N TYR A 370 -17.28 0.23 19.06
CA TYR A 370 -17.19 1.56 18.46
C TYR A 370 -17.92 1.56 17.12
N THR A 371 -18.53 2.69 16.77
CA THR A 371 -19.20 2.85 15.48
C THR A 371 -18.66 4.01 14.67
N PHE A 372 -18.74 3.86 13.35
CA PHE A 372 -18.57 4.98 12.41
C PHE A 372 -19.76 5.01 11.46
N GLY A 373 -20.19 6.20 11.07
CA GLY A 373 -21.42 6.37 10.30
C GLY A 373 -21.75 7.83 10.06
N SER A 374 -22.98 8.06 9.61
CA SER A 374 -23.54 9.37 9.30
C SER A 374 -24.54 9.84 10.37
N ASP A 375 -24.55 9.21 11.55
CA ASP A 375 -25.39 9.60 12.69
C ASP A 375 -24.54 10.28 13.77
N GLU A 376 -25.07 11.34 14.40
CA GLU A 376 -24.38 12.08 15.45
C GLU A 376 -24.06 11.21 16.68
N LYS A 377 -24.75 10.10 16.91
CA LYS A 377 -24.40 9.18 18.00
C LYS A 377 -23.15 8.35 17.74
N ASP A 378 -22.65 8.31 16.50
CA ASP A 378 -21.49 7.49 16.15
C ASP A 378 -20.19 8.06 16.73
N ASP A 379 -19.30 7.16 17.15
CA ASP A 379 -17.97 7.52 17.64
C ASP A 379 -17.14 8.18 16.53
N GLY A 380 -17.33 7.75 15.28
CA GLY A 380 -16.80 8.39 14.08
C GLY A 380 -17.95 8.91 13.24
N PHE A 381 -18.30 10.17 13.39
CA PHE A 381 -19.44 10.78 12.71
C PHE A 381 -18.99 11.60 11.50
N LEU A 382 -19.43 11.19 10.31
CA LEU A 382 -19.27 11.96 9.08
C LEU A 382 -20.28 13.12 9.06
N ILE A 383 -19.82 14.33 9.34
CA ILE A 383 -20.67 15.53 9.39
C ILE A 383 -20.99 16.00 7.97
N HIS A 384 -19.97 16.09 7.12
CA HIS A 384 -20.12 16.58 5.75
C HIS A 384 -18.98 16.10 4.86
N ALA A 385 -19.29 15.82 3.60
CA ALA A 385 -18.31 15.59 2.56
C ALA A 385 -18.76 16.23 1.24
N PHE A 386 -17.84 16.88 0.55
CA PHE A 386 -18.04 17.32 -0.83
C PHE A 386 -16.85 16.90 -1.70
N PHE A 387 -17.14 16.61 -2.96
CA PHE A 387 -16.17 16.14 -3.93
C PHE A 387 -15.77 17.28 -4.86
N ASP A 388 -14.47 17.51 -4.99
CA ASP A 388 -13.89 18.51 -5.88
C ASP A 388 -12.49 18.09 -6.32
N ASP A 389 -12.14 18.34 -7.58
CA ASP A 389 -10.83 18.03 -8.19
C ASP A 389 -10.25 16.63 -7.82
N PHE A 390 -11.05 15.57 -8.00
CA PHE A 390 -10.68 14.19 -7.65
C PHE A 390 -10.42 13.90 -6.16
N GLN A 391 -10.76 14.82 -5.27
CA GLN A 391 -10.57 14.67 -3.84
C GLN A 391 -11.87 14.88 -3.07
N TRP A 392 -11.91 14.35 -1.85
CA TRP A 392 -12.97 14.66 -0.90
C TRP A 392 -12.49 15.64 0.14
N PHE A 393 -13.28 16.68 0.36
CA PHE A 393 -13.18 17.58 1.49
C PHE A 393 -14.15 17.10 2.55
N ILE A 394 -13.64 16.75 3.72
CA ILE A 394 -14.40 16.06 4.75
C ILE A 394 -14.35 16.84 6.04
N LYS A 395 -15.51 16.98 6.68
CA LYS A 395 -15.66 17.38 8.07
C LYS A 395 -16.21 16.19 8.84
N ALA A 396 -15.52 15.78 9.89
CA ALA A 396 -15.93 14.64 10.72
C ALA A 396 -15.69 14.94 12.20
N ARG A 397 -16.46 14.27 13.07
CA ARG A 397 -16.16 14.19 14.50
C ARG A 397 -15.64 12.79 14.82
N ILE A 398 -14.46 12.72 15.41
CA ILE A 398 -13.83 11.49 15.89
C ILE A 398 -13.78 11.57 17.40
N LEU A 399 -14.61 10.76 18.06
CA LEU A 399 -14.91 10.84 19.48
C LEU A 399 -15.40 12.26 19.85
N ASP A 400 -14.55 13.01 20.54
CA ASP A 400 -14.76 14.37 21.03
C ASP A 400 -14.11 15.45 20.15
N GLU A 401 -13.37 15.07 19.10
CA GLU A 401 -12.63 16.02 18.24
C GLU A 401 -13.30 16.20 16.88
N VAL A 402 -13.58 17.45 16.50
CA VAL A 402 -14.01 17.80 15.14
C VAL A 402 -12.80 18.15 14.29
N ILE A 403 -12.70 17.54 13.11
CA ILE A 403 -11.58 17.74 12.19
C ILE A 403 -12.05 17.93 10.74
N GLU A 404 -11.28 18.72 10.00
CA GLU A 404 -11.47 18.98 8.57
C GLU A 404 -10.20 18.58 7.81
N TYR A 405 -10.35 17.83 6.73
CA TYR A 405 -9.23 17.27 6.00
C TYR A 405 -9.59 16.93 4.55
N ARG A 406 -8.56 16.62 3.76
CA ARG A 406 -8.71 16.22 2.35
C ARG A 406 -8.26 14.77 2.19
N VAL A 407 -9.02 14.00 1.42
CA VAL A 407 -8.71 12.62 1.07
C VAL A 407 -8.52 12.53 -0.44
N PRO A 408 -7.32 12.18 -0.93
CA PRO A 408 -7.03 12.08 -2.35
C PRO A 408 -7.47 10.72 -2.93
N LEU A 409 -8.71 10.32 -2.65
CA LEU A 409 -9.29 9.06 -3.13
C LEU A 409 -10.65 9.36 -3.76
N PRO A 410 -10.81 9.24 -5.08
CA PRO A 410 -11.98 9.79 -5.74
C PRO A 410 -13.25 8.93 -5.54
N GLU A 411 -13.13 7.72 -5.01
CA GLU A 411 -14.25 6.80 -4.88
C GLU A 411 -15.27 7.21 -3.80
N ASN A 412 -16.54 6.85 -4.03
CA ASN A 412 -17.67 7.20 -3.15
C ASN A 412 -17.53 6.69 -1.71
N TYR A 413 -16.83 5.58 -1.50
CA TYR A 413 -16.64 5.02 -0.17
C TYR A 413 -15.61 5.80 0.67
N ALA A 414 -14.77 6.63 0.04
CA ALA A 414 -13.60 7.22 0.67
C ALA A 414 -13.92 8.10 1.88
N PRO A 415 -14.98 8.96 1.89
CA PRO A 415 -15.29 9.77 3.05
C PRO A 415 -15.54 8.95 4.31
N LEU A 416 -16.51 8.03 4.26
CA LEU A 416 -16.88 7.20 5.40
C LEU A 416 -15.75 6.24 5.80
N ALA A 417 -15.04 5.66 4.82
CA ALA A 417 -13.88 4.83 5.10
C ALA A 417 -12.79 5.62 5.84
N SER A 418 -12.51 6.87 5.45
CA SER A 418 -11.49 7.67 6.11
C SER A 418 -11.83 8.01 7.56
N VAL A 419 -13.11 8.24 7.88
CA VAL A 419 -13.59 8.44 9.25
C VAL A 419 -13.30 7.19 10.09
N SER A 420 -13.55 6.00 9.56
CA SER A 420 -13.25 4.74 10.26
C SER A 420 -11.75 4.55 10.54
N VAL A 421 -10.89 4.95 9.60
CA VAL A 421 -9.43 4.84 9.72
C VAL A 421 -8.90 5.84 10.75
N LEU A 422 -9.37 7.09 10.71
CA LEU A 422 -9.03 8.11 11.70
C LEU A 422 -9.49 7.73 13.11
N LEU A 423 -10.69 7.16 13.24
CA LEU A 423 -11.17 6.64 14.52
C LEU A 423 -10.24 5.55 15.04
N MET A 424 -9.84 4.59 14.21
CA MET A 424 -8.89 3.57 14.64
C MET A 424 -7.52 4.16 15.00
N ALA A 425 -7.00 5.12 14.23
CA ALA A 425 -5.74 5.80 14.56
C ALA A 425 -5.82 6.51 15.93
N LYS A 426 -6.94 7.18 16.22
CA LYS A 426 -7.20 7.81 17.52
C LYS A 426 -7.27 6.77 18.66
N LEU A 427 -7.92 5.62 18.43
CA LEU A 427 -7.97 4.52 19.41
C LEU A 427 -6.60 3.89 19.67
N LEU A 428 -5.68 3.95 18.70
CA LEU A 428 -4.28 3.55 18.86
C LEU A 428 -3.41 4.63 19.53
N GLY A 429 -4.00 5.76 19.93
CA GLY A 429 -3.32 6.84 20.65
C GLY A 429 -2.58 7.83 19.77
N CYS A 430 -2.82 7.84 18.45
CA CYS A 430 -2.20 8.81 17.54
C CYS A 430 -2.84 10.20 17.63
N ASP A 431 -2.05 11.21 17.27
CA ASP A 431 -2.50 12.58 17.06
C ASP A 431 -3.34 12.65 15.78
N LEU A 432 -4.61 13.01 15.97
CA LEU A 432 -5.60 13.04 14.91
C LEU A 432 -5.30 14.08 13.83
N ARG A 433 -4.72 15.24 14.21
CA ARG A 433 -4.38 16.32 13.26
C ARG A 433 -3.21 15.94 12.39
N GLN A 434 -2.21 15.25 12.96
CA GLN A 434 -1.11 14.68 12.19
C GLN A 434 -1.61 13.62 11.21
N CYS A 435 -2.46 12.69 11.65
CA CYS A 435 -3.07 11.70 10.75
C CYS A 435 -3.89 12.36 9.63
N ALA A 436 -4.72 13.35 9.94
CA ALA A 436 -5.50 14.07 8.94
C ALA A 436 -4.64 14.84 7.93
N THR A 437 -3.51 15.40 8.35
CA THR A 437 -2.54 16.04 7.44
C THR A 437 -1.86 15.01 6.55
N GLN A 438 -1.49 13.86 7.12
CA GLN A 438 -0.84 12.74 6.43
C GLN A 438 -1.70 12.16 5.30
N TYR A 439 -3.03 12.25 5.39
CA TYR A 439 -3.95 11.77 4.35
C TYR A 439 -3.67 12.38 2.98
N GLN A 440 -3.20 13.64 2.91
CA GLN A 440 -2.93 14.30 1.64
C GLN A 440 -1.80 13.65 0.82
N SER A 441 -0.87 12.95 1.49
CA SER A 441 0.21 12.22 0.82
C SER A 441 -0.12 10.74 0.59
N TYR A 442 -1.34 10.30 0.96
CA TYR A 442 -1.75 8.92 0.76
C TYR A 442 -1.87 8.62 -0.74
N GLN A 443 -1.34 7.47 -1.13
CA GLN A 443 -1.44 6.96 -2.48
C GLN A 443 -1.96 5.54 -2.49
N HIS A 444 -2.72 5.18 -3.52
CA HIS A 444 -3.16 3.80 -3.66
C HIS A 444 -1.96 2.85 -3.84
N PHE A 445 -2.07 1.68 -3.20
CA PHE A 445 -1.12 0.59 -3.39
C PHE A 445 -1.40 -0.11 -4.74
N GLU A 446 -0.41 -0.18 -5.61
CA GLU A 446 -0.51 -0.74 -6.98
C GLU A 446 -1.75 -0.24 -7.73
N SER A 447 -2.35 -1.05 -8.62
CA SER A 447 -3.53 -0.69 -9.42
C SER A 447 -4.84 -0.76 -8.63
N SER A 448 -4.87 -0.16 -7.43
CA SER A 448 -6.08 -0.08 -6.60
C SER A 448 -6.92 1.18 -6.86
N GLY A 449 -6.53 2.02 -7.83
CA GLY A 449 -7.18 3.31 -8.11
C GLY A 449 -6.21 4.48 -8.29
N ASN A 450 -4.97 4.25 -8.74
CA ASN A 450 -4.03 5.37 -8.96
C ASN A 450 -4.51 6.25 -10.11
N LEU A 451 -4.38 7.56 -9.95
CA LEU A 451 -4.60 8.53 -11.03
C LEU A 451 -3.27 9.07 -11.53
N PHE A 452 -3.02 8.88 -12.82
CA PHE A 452 -1.85 9.42 -13.50
C PHE A 452 -2.25 10.52 -14.45
N GLU A 453 -1.39 11.52 -14.58
CA GLU A 453 -1.41 12.51 -15.63
C GLU A 453 -0.20 12.26 -16.55
N VAL A 454 -0.47 12.20 -17.85
CA VAL A 454 0.52 11.90 -18.88
C VAL A 454 0.60 13.09 -19.84
N SER A 455 1.76 13.73 -19.86
CA SER A 455 2.02 14.90 -20.70
C SER A 455 2.30 14.47 -22.14
N LEU A 456 1.68 15.16 -23.10
CA LEU A 456 1.91 15.03 -24.54
C LEU A 456 2.60 16.30 -25.05
N ALA A 457 3.04 16.28 -26.31
CA ALA A 457 3.61 17.48 -26.94
C ALA A 457 2.61 18.66 -27.03
N THR A 458 1.31 18.39 -27.13
CA THR A 458 0.27 19.42 -27.33
C THR A 458 -0.68 19.58 -26.14
N GLY A 459 -0.53 18.78 -25.08
CA GLY A 459 -1.47 18.76 -23.96
C GLY A 459 -1.16 17.66 -22.95
N ARG A 460 -2.19 17.11 -22.31
CA ARG A 460 -2.07 15.99 -21.37
C ARG A 460 -3.33 15.14 -21.37
N PHE A 461 -3.26 13.90 -20.92
CA PHE A 461 -4.42 13.05 -20.66
C PHE A 461 -4.26 12.36 -19.30
N GLN A 462 -5.34 11.83 -18.75
CA GLN A 462 -5.31 11.17 -17.43
C GLN A 462 -5.62 9.67 -17.55
N ILE A 463 -5.09 8.88 -16.62
CA ILE A 463 -5.32 7.43 -16.53
C ILE A 463 -5.72 7.09 -15.10
N TYR A 464 -6.90 6.49 -14.95
CA TYR A 464 -7.34 5.89 -13.69
C TYR A 464 -7.12 4.38 -13.73
N ASP A 465 -6.16 3.89 -12.96
CA ASP A 465 -5.66 2.50 -13.03
C ASP A 465 -6.24 1.60 -11.94
N GLN A 466 -7.15 0.73 -12.39
CA GLN A 466 -7.65 -0.44 -11.65
C GLN A 466 -7.45 -1.75 -12.44
N SER A 467 -6.38 -1.81 -13.24
CA SER A 467 -6.11 -2.85 -14.24
C SER A 467 -6.03 -4.30 -13.73
N ARG A 468 -5.91 -4.52 -12.41
CA ARG A 468 -5.86 -5.85 -11.78
C ARG A 468 -7.07 -6.14 -10.87
N ARG A 469 -8.14 -5.33 -10.95
CA ARG A 469 -9.37 -5.45 -10.16
C ARG A 469 -10.58 -5.79 -11.05
N GLY A 470 -10.96 -7.07 -11.14
CA GLY A 470 -12.06 -7.52 -12.01
C GLY A 470 -13.44 -7.73 -11.36
N GLU A 471 -13.56 -7.59 -10.04
CA GLU A 471 -14.86 -7.83 -9.37
C GLU A 471 -15.94 -6.87 -9.88
N TRP A 472 -17.12 -7.40 -10.21
CA TRP A 472 -18.23 -6.66 -10.81
C TRP A 472 -18.70 -5.47 -9.96
N LYS A 473 -18.77 -5.60 -8.63
CA LYS A 473 -19.14 -4.48 -7.74
C LYS A 473 -18.16 -3.31 -7.83
N GLY A 474 -16.87 -3.58 -8.05
CA GLY A 474 -15.93 -2.48 -8.25
C GLY A 474 -16.06 -1.83 -9.64
N PHE A 475 -16.62 -2.52 -10.64
CA PHE A 475 -17.02 -1.87 -11.89
C PHE A 475 -18.17 -0.89 -11.65
N LEU A 476 -19.17 -1.24 -10.82
CA LEU A 476 -20.23 -0.30 -10.43
C LEU A 476 -19.61 0.99 -9.84
N SER A 477 -18.71 0.84 -8.87
CA SER A 477 -18.03 1.97 -8.23
C SER A 477 -17.21 2.82 -9.21
N MET A 478 -16.51 2.19 -10.16
CA MET A 478 -15.77 2.90 -11.21
C MET A 478 -16.71 3.69 -12.14
N PHE A 479 -17.83 3.12 -12.57
CA PHE A 479 -18.79 3.80 -13.44
C PHE A 479 -19.52 4.95 -12.72
N GLU A 480 -19.83 4.79 -11.43
CA GLU A 480 -20.34 5.89 -10.60
C GLU A 480 -19.32 7.03 -10.46
N LEU A 481 -18.04 6.71 -10.23
CA LEU A 481 -16.96 7.70 -10.26
C LEU A 481 -16.91 8.42 -11.61
N MET A 482 -16.90 7.66 -12.70
CA MET A 482 -16.88 8.18 -14.06
C MET A 482 -18.05 9.14 -14.33
N SER A 483 -19.25 8.88 -13.78
CA SER A 483 -20.43 9.75 -13.94
C SER A 483 -20.25 11.16 -13.34
N ARG A 484 -19.48 11.27 -12.25
CA ARG A 484 -19.21 12.54 -11.55
C ARG A 484 -18.06 13.31 -12.18
N PHE A 485 -17.20 12.60 -12.92
CA PHE A 485 -16.06 13.20 -13.57
C PHE A 485 -16.46 13.97 -14.83
N LYS A 486 -15.81 15.11 -15.08
CA LYS A 486 -15.97 15.90 -16.31
C LYS A 486 -14.57 16.16 -16.87
N PRO A 487 -14.22 15.60 -18.04
CA PRO A 487 -12.97 15.92 -18.70
C PRO A 487 -12.82 17.43 -18.95
N GLU A 488 -11.58 17.90 -18.98
CA GLU A 488 -11.30 19.28 -19.36
C GLU A 488 -11.61 19.49 -20.86
N ARG A 489 -12.10 20.69 -21.22
CA ARG A 489 -12.32 21.10 -22.62
C ARG A 489 -13.17 20.07 -23.40
N GLN A 490 -12.69 19.59 -24.54
CA GLN A 490 -13.33 18.58 -25.39
C GLN A 490 -12.86 17.15 -25.07
N GLY A 491 -12.28 16.92 -23.90
CA GLY A 491 -11.79 15.61 -23.48
C GLY A 491 -12.90 14.57 -23.40
N ARG A 492 -12.55 13.31 -23.67
CA ARG A 492 -13.48 12.18 -23.66
C ARG A 492 -13.24 11.27 -22.46
N LYS A 493 -14.28 10.58 -22.02
CA LYS A 493 -14.18 9.49 -21.06
C LYS A 493 -14.08 8.16 -21.80
N ILE A 494 -12.93 7.50 -21.69
CA ILE A 494 -12.63 6.24 -22.37
C ILE A 494 -12.56 5.14 -21.32
N ALA A 495 -13.30 4.04 -21.52
CA ALA A 495 -13.20 2.86 -20.68
C ALA A 495 -12.47 1.73 -21.41
N VAL A 496 -11.50 1.10 -20.74
CA VAL A 496 -10.83 -0.13 -21.20
C VAL A 496 -10.99 -1.21 -20.15
N ILE A 497 -11.84 -2.21 -20.44
CA ILE A 497 -12.29 -3.16 -19.42
C ILE A 497 -12.15 -4.64 -19.83
N SER A 498 -11.91 -5.52 -18.86
CA SER A 498 -12.00 -6.97 -19.08
C SER A 498 -13.41 -7.51 -18.80
N GLU A 499 -13.56 -8.82 -18.75
CA GLU A 499 -14.76 -9.50 -18.25
C GLU A 499 -15.12 -9.07 -16.82
N LEU A 500 -16.41 -9.21 -16.50
CA LEU A 500 -16.96 -8.97 -15.19
C LEU A 500 -16.94 -10.30 -14.42
N ILE A 501 -16.22 -10.36 -13.31
CA ILE A 501 -16.25 -11.56 -12.47
C ILE A 501 -17.09 -11.33 -11.22
N ASN A 502 -17.88 -12.34 -10.87
CA ASN A 502 -18.52 -12.42 -9.58
C ASN A 502 -17.84 -13.52 -8.77
N ARG A 503 -16.80 -13.17 -7.99
CA ARG A 503 -16.08 -14.17 -7.15
C ARG A 503 -16.85 -14.60 -5.90
N GLN A 504 -18.18 -14.71 -5.97
CA GLN A 504 -19.01 -15.34 -4.94
C GLN A 504 -18.78 -16.86 -4.88
N ASP A 505 -17.59 -17.34 -4.52
CA ASP A 505 -17.12 -18.76 -4.58
C ASP A 505 -17.44 -19.56 -5.86
N ASN A 506 -18.08 -18.92 -6.84
CA ASN A 506 -18.65 -19.46 -8.06
C ASN A 506 -18.46 -18.35 -9.11
N PRO A 507 -17.41 -18.44 -9.93
CA PRO A 507 -17.15 -17.49 -11.01
C PRO A 507 -18.34 -17.31 -11.98
N ASN A 508 -19.30 -18.24 -11.98
CA ASN A 508 -20.53 -18.20 -12.78
C ASN A 508 -21.74 -17.66 -12.00
N ALA A 509 -21.54 -17.11 -10.80
CA ALA A 509 -22.63 -16.47 -10.05
C ALA A 509 -23.21 -15.34 -10.92
N PRO A 510 -24.55 -15.21 -10.97
CA PRO A 510 -25.19 -14.24 -11.83
C PRO A 510 -24.70 -12.83 -11.49
N ILE A 511 -24.49 -12.04 -12.53
CA ILE A 511 -24.19 -10.61 -12.43
C ILE A 511 -25.47 -9.88 -12.78
N ASP A 512 -25.83 -8.86 -12.00
CA ASP A 512 -26.95 -8.00 -12.35
C ASP A 512 -26.55 -7.10 -13.53
N LEU A 513 -26.74 -7.62 -14.75
CA LEU A 513 -26.41 -6.90 -15.97
C LEU A 513 -27.34 -5.70 -16.21
N LEU A 514 -28.53 -5.68 -15.60
CA LEU A 514 -29.45 -4.54 -15.69
C LEU A 514 -28.94 -3.37 -14.83
N GLU A 515 -28.52 -3.65 -13.60
CA GLU A 515 -27.83 -2.68 -12.76
C GLU A 515 -26.57 -2.15 -13.45
N MET A 516 -25.75 -3.06 -14.01
CA MET A 516 -24.54 -2.70 -14.76
C MET A 516 -24.87 -1.79 -15.94
N LYS A 517 -25.89 -2.11 -16.74
CA LYS A 517 -26.35 -1.26 -17.84
C LYS A 517 -26.75 0.13 -17.37
N ALA A 518 -27.48 0.22 -16.25
CA ALA A 518 -27.89 1.51 -15.68
C ALA A 518 -26.70 2.37 -15.24
N VAL A 519 -25.69 1.80 -14.56
CA VAL A 519 -24.50 2.57 -14.17
C VAL A 519 -23.60 2.93 -15.36
N MET A 520 -23.41 2.02 -16.32
CA MET A 520 -22.64 2.31 -17.54
C MET A 520 -23.28 3.44 -18.36
N THR A 521 -24.62 3.48 -18.39
CA THR A 521 -25.36 4.58 -19.05
C THR A 521 -25.11 5.91 -18.34
N ARG A 522 -25.21 5.94 -17.01
CA ARG A 522 -24.95 7.14 -16.20
C ARG A 522 -23.48 7.60 -16.23
N ALA A 523 -22.54 6.67 -16.44
CA ALA A 523 -21.12 6.98 -16.55
C ALA A 523 -20.84 7.99 -17.69
N GLY A 524 -21.66 7.95 -18.74
CA GLY A 524 -21.54 8.85 -19.90
C GLY A 524 -20.20 8.67 -20.60
N MET A 525 -19.82 7.42 -20.89
CA MET A 525 -18.59 7.10 -21.59
C MET A 525 -18.70 7.39 -23.09
N ASP A 526 -17.67 7.98 -23.66
CA ASP A 526 -17.61 8.33 -25.08
C ASP A 526 -17.05 7.19 -25.95
N ALA A 527 -16.28 6.29 -25.34
CA ALA A 527 -15.70 5.14 -26.02
C ALA A 527 -15.46 3.98 -25.05
N LEU A 528 -15.68 2.76 -25.55
CA LEU A 528 -15.46 1.53 -24.82
C LEU A 528 -14.56 0.58 -25.62
N PHE A 529 -13.54 0.05 -24.95
CA PHE A 529 -12.67 -1.02 -25.41
C PHE A 529 -12.80 -2.19 -24.44
N THR A 530 -12.95 -3.41 -24.94
CA THR A 530 -13.11 -4.57 -24.06
C THR A 530 -12.15 -5.70 -24.41
N VAL A 531 -11.80 -6.51 -23.41
CA VAL A 531 -10.90 -7.65 -23.60
C VAL A 531 -11.45 -8.93 -22.98
N ALA A 532 -10.79 -10.05 -23.28
CA ALA A 532 -11.04 -11.37 -22.69
C ALA A 532 -12.51 -11.79 -22.83
N ASN A 533 -13.18 -12.24 -21.76
CA ASN A 533 -14.53 -12.83 -21.87
C ASN A 533 -15.66 -11.80 -21.76
N PHE A 534 -15.39 -10.50 -21.96
CA PHE A 534 -16.43 -9.47 -21.85
C PHE A 534 -17.63 -9.70 -22.79
N LYS A 535 -17.45 -10.43 -23.91
CA LYS A 535 -18.54 -10.82 -24.80
C LYS A 535 -19.69 -11.55 -24.10
N ASP A 536 -19.43 -12.21 -22.98
CA ASP A 536 -20.45 -12.89 -22.17
C ASP A 536 -21.33 -11.91 -21.38
N HIS A 537 -20.99 -10.61 -21.40
CA HIS A 537 -21.68 -9.54 -20.65
C HIS A 537 -22.22 -8.43 -21.55
N VAL A 538 -22.37 -8.65 -22.86
CA VAL A 538 -22.85 -7.64 -23.81
C VAL A 538 -24.20 -7.03 -23.45
N LEU A 539 -25.03 -7.74 -22.69
CA LEU A 539 -26.32 -7.22 -22.20
C LEU A 539 -26.17 -6.09 -21.18
N ALA A 540 -24.99 -5.92 -20.58
CA ALA A 540 -24.67 -4.78 -19.73
C ALA A 540 -24.36 -3.49 -20.53
N LEU A 541 -24.22 -3.56 -21.85
CA LEU A 541 -23.90 -2.39 -22.66
C LEU A 541 -25.07 -1.40 -22.72
N PRO A 542 -24.83 -0.10 -22.51
CA PRO A 542 -25.81 0.94 -22.79
C PRO A 542 -26.19 0.96 -24.27
N ASP A 543 -27.43 1.36 -24.56
CA ASP A 543 -27.87 1.56 -25.93
C ASP A 543 -27.11 2.73 -26.56
N GLY A 544 -26.52 2.52 -27.73
CA GLY A 544 -25.73 3.55 -28.43
C GLY A 544 -24.33 3.81 -27.87
N VAL A 545 -23.84 3.00 -26.92
CA VAL A 545 -22.44 3.11 -26.48
C VAL A 545 -21.51 2.87 -27.67
N ASN A 546 -20.51 3.73 -27.80
CA ASN A 546 -19.50 3.62 -28.85
C ASN A 546 -18.48 2.52 -28.48
N TRP A 547 -18.86 1.26 -28.69
CA TRP A 547 -18.01 0.10 -28.46
C TRP A 547 -17.03 -0.07 -29.64
N ILE A 548 -15.84 0.50 -29.49
CA ILE A 548 -14.84 0.63 -30.56
C ILE A 548 -14.25 -0.72 -30.97
N ALA A 549 -13.85 -1.53 -29.98
CA ALA A 549 -13.19 -2.80 -30.23
C ALA A 549 -13.35 -3.78 -29.06
N HIS A 550 -13.24 -5.06 -29.42
CA HIS A 550 -13.11 -6.17 -28.49
C HIS A 550 -12.05 -7.15 -28.96
N GLU A 551 -11.16 -7.59 -28.07
CA GLU A 551 -10.13 -8.58 -28.37
C GLU A 551 -10.03 -9.66 -27.28
N ALA A 552 -9.65 -10.89 -27.63
CA ALA A 552 -9.49 -11.95 -26.63
C ALA A 552 -8.30 -11.68 -25.67
N GLU A 553 -7.25 -11.03 -26.16
CA GLU A 553 -6.04 -10.74 -25.41
C GLU A 553 -5.78 -9.23 -25.34
N SER A 554 -5.31 -8.75 -24.19
CA SER A 554 -5.02 -7.32 -24.01
C SER A 554 -3.98 -6.80 -25.00
N ALA A 555 -2.95 -7.57 -25.34
CA ALA A 555 -1.90 -7.15 -26.27
C ALA A 555 -2.45 -6.72 -27.64
N ALA A 556 -3.53 -7.35 -28.11
CA ALA A 556 -4.15 -7.05 -29.39
C ALA A 556 -4.89 -5.70 -29.42
N ILE A 557 -5.27 -5.15 -28.26
CA ILE A 557 -5.96 -3.85 -28.17
C ILE A 557 -5.00 -2.68 -27.93
N HIS A 558 -3.73 -2.93 -27.58
CA HIS A 558 -2.77 -1.90 -27.16
C HIS A 558 -2.60 -0.79 -28.18
N ALA A 559 -2.22 -1.14 -29.41
CA ALA A 559 -1.99 -0.16 -30.47
C ALA A 559 -3.25 0.69 -30.74
N ARG A 560 -4.42 0.05 -30.80
CA ARG A 560 -5.69 0.75 -31.03
C ARG A 560 -6.02 1.75 -29.92
N VAL A 561 -5.83 1.39 -28.66
CA VAL A 561 -6.06 2.31 -27.54
C VAL A 561 -5.04 3.45 -27.58
N LEU A 562 -3.76 3.15 -27.79
CA LEU A 562 -2.69 4.15 -27.85
C LEU A 562 -2.91 5.17 -28.97
N ASP A 563 -3.40 4.74 -30.13
CA ASP A 563 -3.70 5.63 -31.26
C ASP A 563 -4.99 6.42 -31.06
N TYR A 564 -5.94 5.88 -30.29
CA TYR A 564 -7.23 6.52 -30.05
C TYR A 564 -7.15 7.63 -28.99
N VAL A 565 -6.34 7.45 -27.94
CA VAL A 565 -6.22 8.41 -26.82
C VAL A 565 -5.57 9.72 -27.30
N ALA A 566 -6.22 10.82 -26.96
CA ALA A 566 -5.86 12.19 -27.33
C ALA A 566 -5.75 13.11 -26.10
N GLU A 567 -5.40 14.37 -26.33
CA GLU A 567 -5.34 15.38 -25.27
C GLU A 567 -6.70 15.61 -24.58
N ASN A 568 -6.63 15.88 -23.28
CA ASN A 568 -7.74 16.06 -22.35
C ASN A 568 -8.61 14.81 -22.09
N ASP A 569 -8.32 13.67 -22.72
CA ASP A 569 -9.01 12.42 -22.42
C ASP A 569 -8.73 11.92 -21.00
N VAL A 570 -9.67 11.15 -20.48
CA VAL A 570 -9.49 10.38 -19.25
C VAL A 570 -9.81 8.92 -19.49
N VAL A 571 -8.81 8.08 -19.26
CA VAL A 571 -8.82 6.64 -19.55
C VAL A 571 -9.02 5.86 -18.25
N PHE A 572 -10.15 5.20 -18.11
CA PHE A 572 -10.46 4.30 -17.01
C PHE A 572 -10.09 2.88 -17.40
N VAL A 573 -9.12 2.27 -16.71
CA VAL A 573 -8.67 0.91 -17.02
C VAL A 573 -9.02 -0.01 -15.85
N ARG A 574 -9.80 -1.07 -16.11
CA ARG A 574 -10.19 -2.00 -15.05
C ARG A 574 -10.36 -3.43 -15.56
N GLY A 575 -9.76 -4.41 -14.89
CA GLY A 575 -9.99 -5.79 -15.27
C GLY A 575 -9.36 -6.84 -14.36
N VAL A 576 -9.60 -8.11 -14.68
CA VAL A 576 -8.99 -9.23 -13.95
C VAL A 576 -7.48 -9.22 -14.16
N GLU A 577 -6.72 -9.64 -13.15
CA GLU A 577 -5.25 -9.72 -13.23
C GLU A 577 -4.76 -10.53 -14.44
N LYS A 578 -5.46 -11.63 -14.78
CA LYS A 578 -5.15 -12.49 -15.93
C LYS A 578 -5.23 -11.76 -17.28
N SER A 579 -6.02 -10.69 -17.39
CA SER A 579 -6.19 -9.92 -18.63
C SER A 579 -4.95 -9.11 -18.98
N ARG A 580 -4.04 -8.90 -18.03
CA ARG A 580 -2.79 -8.13 -18.20
C ARG A 580 -2.98 -6.71 -18.73
N LEU A 581 -4.11 -6.06 -18.39
CA LEU A 581 -4.32 -4.64 -18.66
C LEU A 581 -3.27 -3.73 -17.97
N ASP A 582 -2.54 -4.25 -16.98
CA ASP A 582 -1.38 -3.57 -16.38
C ASP A 582 -0.31 -3.21 -17.43
N LYS A 583 -0.19 -4.04 -18.49
CA LYS A 583 0.70 -3.78 -19.62
C LYS A 583 0.21 -2.66 -20.53
N LEU A 584 -1.10 -2.52 -20.71
CA LEU A 584 -1.66 -1.39 -21.42
C LEU A 584 -1.42 -0.08 -20.67
N VAL A 585 -1.61 -0.08 -19.34
CA VAL A 585 -1.31 1.09 -18.50
C VAL A 585 0.17 1.48 -18.64
N GLN A 586 1.10 0.51 -18.56
CA GLN A 586 2.52 0.77 -18.78
C GLN A 586 2.80 1.41 -20.16
N ALA A 587 2.14 0.92 -21.21
CA ALA A 587 2.29 1.47 -22.55
C ALA A 587 1.70 2.89 -22.68
N LEU A 588 0.56 3.16 -22.06
CA LEU A 588 -0.07 4.49 -22.03
C LEU A 588 0.81 5.50 -21.27
N LEU A 589 1.39 5.12 -20.13
CA LEU A 589 2.33 5.95 -19.38
C LEU A 589 3.58 6.26 -20.23
N ALA A 590 4.10 5.27 -20.96
CA ALA A 590 5.26 5.44 -21.84
C ALA A 590 4.98 6.29 -23.11
N LYS A 591 3.71 6.60 -23.43
CA LYS A 591 3.33 7.46 -24.56
C LYS A 591 3.70 8.93 -24.31
N GLY A 592 3.75 9.36 -23.04
CA GLY A 592 3.97 10.75 -22.68
C GLY A 592 5.43 11.17 -22.64
N THR A 593 5.66 12.48 -22.71
CA THR A 593 6.96 13.11 -22.46
C THR A 593 7.31 13.15 -20.97
N SER A 594 6.30 13.20 -20.10
CA SER A 594 6.43 13.08 -18.66
C SER A 594 5.16 12.45 -18.05
N VAL A 595 5.32 11.86 -16.87
CA VAL A 595 4.24 11.22 -16.11
C VAL A 595 4.25 11.76 -14.69
N LYS A 596 3.10 12.23 -14.23
CA LYS A 596 2.87 12.65 -12.85
C LYS A 596 1.82 11.73 -12.23
N LYS A 597 2.15 11.04 -11.14
CA LYS A 597 1.14 10.36 -10.32
C LYS A 597 0.47 11.40 -9.42
N LEU A 598 -0.84 11.60 -9.59
CA LEU A 598 -1.60 12.58 -8.82
C LEU A 598 -1.93 12.04 -7.42
N PHE A 599 -2.32 10.75 -7.33
CA PHE A 599 -2.51 10.00 -6.09
C PHE A 599 -2.51 8.49 -6.35
#